data_AF-A0A2K3JSB7-F1
#
_entry.id   AF-A0A2K3JSB7-F1
#
_cell.length_a   1.000
_cell.length_b   1.000
_cell.length_c   1.000
_cell.angle_alpha   90.00
_cell.angle_beta   90.00
_cell.angle_gamma   90.00
#
_symmetry.space_group_name_H-M   'P 1'
#
loop_
_entity.id
_entity.type
_entity.pdbx_description
1 polymer ?
#
loop_
_entity_poly.entity_id
_entity_poly.type
_entity_poly.pdbx_seq_one_letter_code
_entity_poly.pdbx_strand_id
1 'polypeptide(L)' 'MRKRSVYAWSVALICFIVLMIITPAIPQSQDYHNFADQRTFLGIPNALNVISNFPFLIIGLIGLVLCHYGNYFKL' A
#
# COMPACT_ATOMS: atom_id res chain seq x y z
N MET A 1 -9.68 -28.00 23.15
CA MET A 1 -8.59 -27.15 22.62
C MET A 1 -9.12 -25.90 21.93
N ARG A 2 -10.03 -26.00 20.94
CA ARG A 2 -10.59 -24.86 20.16
C ARG A 2 -11.21 -23.71 20.99
N LYS A 3 -11.98 -23.98 22.05
CA LYS A 3 -12.61 -22.92 22.88
C LYS A 3 -11.59 -22.10 23.68
N ARG A 4 -10.57 -22.74 24.27
CA ARG A 4 -9.50 -22.06 25.02
C ARG A 4 -8.69 -21.13 24.13
N SER A 5 -8.41 -21.56 22.90
CA SER A 5 -7.73 -20.71 21.91
C SER A 5 -8.58 -19.49 21.53
N VAL A 6 -9.89 -19.65 21.33
CA VAL A 6 -10.78 -18.50 21.05
C VAL A 6 -10.76 -17.49 22.20
N TYR A 7 -10.87 -17.95 23.45
CA TYR A 7 -10.79 -17.04 24.60
C TYR A 7 -9.44 -16.34 24.71
N ALA A 8 -8.33 -17.05 24.46
CA ALA A 8 -7.00 -16.45 24.46
C ALA A 8 -6.88 -15.36 23.39
N TRP A 9 -7.38 -15.61 22.18
CA TRP A 9 -7.40 -14.61 21.10
C TRP A 9 -8.30 -13.42 21.42
N SER A 10 -9.47 -13.64 22.00
CA SER A 10 -10.36 -12.57 22.45
C SER A 10 -9.71 -11.69 23.51
N VAL A 11 -9.06 -12.29 24.52
CA VAL A 11 -8.33 -11.54 25.55
C VAL A 11 -7.17 -10.77 24.93
N ALA A 12 -6.39 -11.37 24.05
CA ALA A 12 -5.29 -10.69 23.37
C ALA A 12 -5.77 -9.48 22.56
N LEU A 13 -6.88 -9.62 21.83
CA LEU A 13 -7.47 -8.52 21.05
C LEU A 13 -7.96 -7.39 21.96
N ILE A 14 -8.67 -7.72 23.05
CA ILE A 14 -9.15 -6.73 24.02
C ILE A 14 -7.97 -6.00 24.64
N CYS A 15 -6.95 -6.72 25.10
CA CYS A 15 -5.73 -6.12 25.65
C CYS A 15 -5.05 -5.19 24.63
N PHE A 16 -4.93 -5.60 23.36
CA PHE A 16 -4.34 -4.77 22.31
C PHE A 16 -5.13 -3.47 22.08
N ILE A 17 -6.46 -3.55 22.01
CA ILE A 17 -7.32 -2.37 21.85
C ILE A 17 -7.18 -1.43 23.05
N VAL A 18 -7.20 -1.97 24.28
CA VAL A 18 -7.00 -1.17 25.49
C VAL A 18 -5.65 -0.47 25.44
N LEU A 19 -4.57 -1.18 25.09
CA LEU A 19 -3.24 -0.61 24.94
C LEU A 19 -3.20 0.52 23.89
N MET A 20 -3.86 0.35 22.73
CA MET A 20 -3.95 1.40 21.70
C MET A 20 -4.66 2.66 22.19
N ILE A 21 -5.71 2.52 23.01
CA ILE A 21 -6.48 3.67 23.52
C ILE A 21 -5.71 4.42 24.61
N ILE A 22 -5.02 3.70 25.51
CA ILE A 22 -4.32 4.33 26.65
C ILE A 22 -2.94 4.85 26.29
N THR A 23 -2.31 4.30 25.25
CA THR A 23 -0.99 4.75 24.82
C THR A 23 -1.14 6.12 24.15
N PRO A 24 -0.47 7.17 24.65
CA PRO A 24 -0.56 8.50 24.05
C PRO A 24 -0.06 8.45 22.61
N ALA A 25 -0.73 9.20 21.73
CA ALA A 25 -0.30 9.34 20.34
C ALA A 25 1.12 9.92 20.32
N ILE A 26 2.03 9.25 19.60
CA ILE A 26 3.38 9.76 19.38
C ILE A 26 3.25 10.95 18.42
N PRO A 27 3.62 12.18 18.81
CA PRO A 27 3.55 13.33 17.92
C PRO A 27 4.52 13.12 16.77
N GLN A 28 4.01 13.06 15.54
CA GLN A 28 4.85 13.07 14.34
C GLN A 28 5.04 14.49 13.83
N SER A 29 6.26 14.81 13.38
CA SER A 29 6.50 16.05 12.63
C SER A 29 5.65 16.05 11.36
N GLN A 30 5.13 17.21 10.96
CA GLN A 30 4.43 17.36 9.69
C GLN A 30 5.35 17.05 8.50
N ASP A 31 6.66 17.27 8.65
CA ASP A 31 7.66 16.95 7.63
C ASP A 31 7.75 15.45 7.35
N TYR A 32 7.30 14.59 8.28
CA TYR A 32 7.22 13.16 8.05
C TYR A 32 6.35 12.83 6.83
N HIS A 33 5.30 13.62 6.57
CA HIS A 33 4.39 13.39 5.45
C HIS A 33 4.91 13.96 4.12
N ASN A 34 6.11 14.54 4.10
CA ASN A 34 6.71 15.10 2.89
C ASN A 34 7.38 14.03 2.01
N PHE A 35 6.57 13.09 1.51
CA PHE A 35 7.05 11.96 0.68
C PHE A 35 7.15 12.28 -0.81
N ALA A 36 6.49 13.35 -1.26
CA ALA A 36 6.47 13.72 -2.67
C ALA A 36 7.87 14.15 -3.13
N ASP A 37 8.26 13.70 -4.32
CA ASP A 37 9.48 14.15 -4.98
C ASP A 37 9.38 15.66 -5.23
N GLN A 38 10.29 16.42 -4.64
CA GLN A 38 10.30 17.88 -4.79
C GLN A 38 11.03 18.34 -6.06
N ARG A 39 11.56 17.40 -6.85
CA ARG A 39 12.35 17.70 -8.04
C ARG A 39 11.45 17.89 -9.25
N THR A 40 11.78 18.92 -10.03
CA THR A 40 11.21 19.13 -11.37
C THR A 40 12.24 18.74 -12.40
N PHE A 41 11.87 17.85 -13.32
CA PHE A 41 12.72 17.44 -14.43
C PHE A 41 11.95 17.55 -15.74
N LEU A 42 12.55 18.15 -16.77
CA LEU A 42 11.90 18.38 -18.08
C LEU A 42 10.54 19.11 -17.98
N GLY A 43 10.36 19.96 -16.97
CA GLY A 43 9.10 20.66 -16.70
C GLY A 43 8.02 19.81 -16.01
N ILE A 44 8.32 18.56 -15.66
CA ILE A 44 7.41 17.66 -14.96
C ILE A 44 7.61 17.84 -13.43
N PRO A 45 6.58 18.30 -12.68
CA PRO A 45 6.65 18.36 -11.23
C PRO A 45 6.57 16.95 -10.61
N ASN A 46 7.25 16.73 -9.49
CA ASN A 46 7.39 15.42 -8.84
C ASN A 46 7.86 14.34 -9.83
N ALA A 47 8.89 14.67 -10.62
CA ALA A 47 9.27 13.92 -11.81
C ALA A 47 9.47 12.42 -11.53
N LEU A 48 10.12 12.06 -10.42
CA LEU A 48 10.37 10.65 -10.09
C LEU A 48 9.09 9.93 -9.65
N ASN A 49 8.13 10.60 -9.02
CA ASN A 49 6.81 10.01 -8.76
C ASN A 49 6.06 9.73 -10.07
N VAL A 50 6.15 10.62 -11.05
CA VAL A 50 5.48 10.43 -12.33
C VAL A 50 6.15 9.32 -13.16
N ILE A 51 7.47 9.40 -13.34
CA ILE A 51 8.23 8.44 -14.18
C ILE A 51 8.15 7.02 -13.63
N SER A 52 8.11 6.84 -12.31
CA SER A 52 7.97 5.51 -11.68
C SER A 52 6.63 4.82 -11.99
N ASN A 53 5.63 5.51 -12.55
CA ASN A 53 4.40 4.88 -13.06
C ASN A 53 4.57 4.21 -14.43
N PHE A 54 5.62 4.55 -15.17
CA PHE A 54 5.82 4.08 -16.56
C PHE A 54 5.94 2.54 -16.68
N PRO A 55 6.63 1.82 -15.78
CA PRO A 55 6.64 0.35 -15.82
C PRO A 55 5.25 -0.27 -15.68
N PHE A 56 4.38 0.30 -14.84
CA PHE A 56 3.00 -0.18 -14.69
C PHE A 56 2.18 0.02 -15.97
N LEU A 57 2.37 1.15 -16.65
CA LEU A 57 1.75 1.40 -17.95
C LEU A 57 2.18 0.34 -18.97
N ILE A 58 3.47 0.03 -19.06
CA ILE A 58 3.99 -1.00 -19.99
C ILE A 58 3.35 -2.36 -19.70
N ILE A 59 3.36 -2.81 -18.44
CA ILE A 59 2.78 -4.10 -18.07
C ILE A 59 1.27 -4.12 -18.31
N GLY A 60 0.56 -3.03 -18.03
CA GLY A 60 -0.86 -2.89 -18.32
C GLY A 60 -1.17 -2.99 -19.81
N LEU A 61 -0.39 -2.34 -20.66
CA LEU A 61 -0.53 -2.44 -22.12
C LEU A 61 -0.25 -3.86 -22.63
N ILE A 62 0.79 -4.53 -22.11
CA ILE A 62 1.06 -5.93 -22.45
C ILE A 62 -0.15 -6.80 -22.10
N GLY A 63 -0.71 -6.65 -20.91
CA GLY A 63 -1.92 -7.38 -20.49
C GLY A 63 -3.12 -7.11 -21.40
N LEU A 64 -3.38 -5.84 -21.73
CA LEU A 64 -4.47 -5.46 -22.65
C LEU A 64 -4.29 -6.09 -24.03
N VAL A 65 -3.08 -6.07 -24.57
CA VAL A 65 -2.75 -6.67 -25.87
C VAL A 65 -2.95 -8.19 -25.83
N LEU A 66 -2.45 -8.87 -24.79
CA LEU A 66 -2.62 -10.32 -24.64
C LEU A 66 -4.09 -10.73 -24.51
N CYS A 67 -4.90 -9.95 -23.80
CA CYS A 67 -6.34 -10.18 -23.70
C CYS A 67 -7.06 -9.90 -25.04
N HIS A 68 -6.64 -8.85 -25.76
CA HIS A 68 -7.23 -8.46 -27.04
C HIS A 68 -6.99 -9.50 -28.14
N TYR A 69 -5.82 -10.14 -28.16
CA TYR A 69 -5.49 -11.18 -29.15
C TYR A 69 -6.27 -12.50 -29.00
N GLY A 70 -7.19 -12.60 -28.04
CA GLY A 70 -8.13 -13.72 -27.93
C GLY A 70 -7.50 -14.96 -27.33
N ASN A 71 -7.83 -15.23 -26.06
CA ASN A 71 -7.51 -16.45 -25.33
C ASN A 71 -6.03 -16.89 -25.40
N TYR A 72 -5.08 -15.95 -25.28
CA TYR A 72 -3.64 -16.26 -25.30
C TYR A 72 -3.25 -17.28 -24.22
N PHE A 73 -3.88 -17.21 -23.04
CA PHE A 73 -3.56 -18.10 -21.93
C PHE A 73 -4.29 -19.44 -21.94
N LYS A 74 -5.29 -19.65 -22.84
CA LYS A 74 -6.11 -20.88 -22.94
C LYS A 74 -6.31 -21.57 -21.57
N LEU A 75 -6.82 -20.81 -20.59
CA LEU A 75 -7.29 -21.34 -19.30
C LEU A 75 -8.77 -21.73 -19.42
#